data_AF-A0A9X1T966-F1
#
_entry.id   AF-A0A9X1T966-F1
#
_cell.length_a   1.000
_cell.length_b   1.000
_cell.length_c   1.000
_cell.angle_alpha   90.00
_cell.angle_beta   90.00
_cell.angle_gamma   90.00
#
_symmetry.space_group_name_H-M   'P 1'
#
loop_
_entity.id
_entity.type
_entity.pdbx_description
1 polymer ?
#
loop_
_entity_poly.entity_id
_entity_poly.type
_entity_poly.pdbx_seq_one_letter_code
_entity_poly.pdbx_strand_id
1 'polypeptide(L)'
;MLEPVVAFFQRLFSAIGRGLGLAISWLLFPFVRFAGWFRASGGWIVKGPVAAIVLLFVGLYGYFVYTTQAWTNFDPDYVNRYNFGERKTDAGLPVKLAPGAAAPATANCERSAIVDVASDLIDFNVDENAWISSMLLYKAGFFGMDWDHTPFLDNKASFQRGVNQAVRRTTVELVDSLGRVRGTSGINENLQKARSNMQFDEGAWYFGLDPFGPKTPTPSFYRSAKRDLQAFNESLVKCEATFDGRSDNLIEFIDRISNDIGNTSAMIRERSEDHNGGWFDTRADDRFWFAYGQLYGYYGVMAAAGADFDGVITQRGLAPIWAESLKQLRAALRIQPAIISNGREDGWIMPTHLATMGFYILRVRSNLVEMRDILAR
;
A
#
# COMPACT_ATOMS: atom_id res chain seq x y z
N MET A 1 37.73 37.33 25.61
CA MET A 1 37.74 36.66 24.29
C MET A 1 36.37 36.10 23.86
N LEU A 2 35.34 36.11 24.72
CA LEU A 2 34.00 35.59 24.37
C LEU A 2 33.02 36.66 23.81
N GLU A 3 33.22 37.95 24.09
CA GLU A 3 32.36 39.05 23.59
C GLU A 3 32.26 39.14 22.05
N PRO A 4 33.35 39.01 21.27
CA PRO A 4 33.26 39.08 19.81
C PRO A 4 32.46 37.93 19.21
N VAL A 5 32.52 36.75 19.84
CA VAL A 5 31.81 35.54 19.42
C VAL A 5 30.31 35.69 19.69
N VAL A 6 29.93 36.19 20.88
CA VAL A 6 28.52 36.45 21.22
C VAL A 6 27.91 37.52 20.30
N ALA A 7 28.65 38.59 20.01
CA ALA A 7 28.20 39.64 19.08
C ALA A 7 28.02 39.13 17.65
N PHE A 8 28.88 38.21 17.19
CA PHE A 8 28.73 37.54 15.89
C PHE A 8 27.45 36.71 15.82
N PHE A 9 27.18 35.86 16.82
CA PHE A 9 25.95 35.06 16.87
C PHE A 9 24.70 35.94 16.95
N GLN A 10 24.70 37.02 17.74
CA GLN A 10 23.57 37.96 17.80
C GLN A 10 23.28 38.64 16.45
N ARG A 11 24.33 39.03 15.71
CA ARG A 11 24.18 39.58 14.35
C ARG A 11 23.68 38.53 13.37
N LEU A 12 24.15 37.29 13.48
CA LEU A 12 23.70 36.17 12.64
C LEU A 12 22.22 35.83 12.90
N PHE A 13 21.81 35.65 14.16
CA PHE A 13 20.42 35.38 14.52
C PHE A 13 19.48 36.53 14.16
N SER A 14 19.89 37.79 14.34
CA SER A 14 19.08 38.95 13.92
C SER A 14 19.01 39.13 12.40
N ALA A 15 20.03 38.71 11.65
CA ALA A 15 19.98 38.67 10.19
C ALA A 15 19.07 37.54 9.70
N ILE A 16 19.15 36.35 10.30
CA ILE A 16 18.25 35.22 10.02
C ILE A 16 16.81 35.59 10.36
N GLY A 17 16.56 36.20 11.51
CA GLY A 17 15.23 36.64 11.93
C GLY A 17 14.63 37.71 10.99
N ARG A 18 15.44 38.66 10.51
CA ARG A 18 15.01 39.64 9.50
C ARG A 18 14.76 39.00 8.13
N GLY A 19 15.61 38.05 7.72
CA GLY A 19 15.42 37.28 6.48
C GLY A 19 14.13 36.46 6.50
N LEU A 20 13.87 35.75 7.60
CA LEU A 20 12.62 35.03 7.83
C LEU A 20 11.42 35.98 7.85
N GLY A 21 11.53 37.12 8.53
CA GLY A 21 10.47 38.14 8.55
C GLY A 21 10.10 38.66 7.15
N LEU A 22 11.11 38.94 6.31
CA LEU A 22 10.90 39.33 4.92
C LEU A 22 10.27 38.21 4.07
N ALA A 23 10.73 36.97 4.23
CA ALA A 23 10.18 35.82 3.52
C ALA A 23 8.71 35.56 3.89
N ILE A 24 8.39 35.60 5.20
CA ILE A 24 7.01 35.46 5.71
C ILE A 24 6.15 36.61 5.19
N SER A 25 6.66 37.85 5.23
CA SER A 25 5.92 39.01 4.72
C SER A 25 5.65 38.90 3.21
N TRP A 26 6.60 38.41 2.42
CA TRP A 26 6.43 38.18 0.99
C TRP A 26 5.39 37.07 0.72
N LEU A 27 5.43 35.98 1.48
CA LEU A 27 4.49 34.86 1.39
C LEU A 27 3.06 35.26 1.81
N LEU A 28 2.92 36.10 2.85
CA LEU A 28 1.63 36.58 3.34
C LEU A 28 1.09 37.79 2.57
N PHE A 29 1.93 38.52 1.83
CA PHE A 29 1.53 39.70 1.05
C PHE A 29 0.29 39.50 0.17
N PRO A 30 0.17 38.43 -0.65
CA PRO A 30 -1.03 38.22 -1.46
C PRO A 30 -2.29 38.03 -0.60
N PHE A 31 -2.18 37.36 0.55
CA PHE A 31 -3.29 37.13 1.48
C PHE A 31 -3.71 38.42 2.19
N VAL A 32 -2.75 39.24 2.63
CA VAL A 32 -3.03 40.53 3.27
C VAL A 32 -3.65 41.51 2.27
N ARG A 33 -3.16 41.53 1.03
CA ARG A 33 -3.72 42.36 -0.03
C ARG A 33 -5.12 41.91 -0.44
N PHE A 34 -5.34 40.61 -0.53
CA PHE A 34 -6.66 40.03 -0.74
C PHE A 34 -7.62 40.37 0.42
N ALA A 35 -7.18 40.23 1.68
CA ALA A 35 -7.98 40.59 2.84
C ALA A 35 -8.31 42.09 2.89
N GLY A 36 -7.36 42.95 2.50
CA GLY A 36 -7.57 44.40 2.36
C GLY A 36 -8.61 44.74 1.28
N TRP A 37 -8.49 44.14 0.10
CA TRP A 37 -9.48 44.26 -0.99
C TRP A 37 -10.85 43.72 -0.57
N PHE A 38 -10.89 42.58 0.09
CA PHE A 38 -12.12 41.97 0.58
C PHE A 38 -12.77 42.86 1.63
N ARG A 39 -12.03 43.54 2.51
CA ARG A 39 -12.63 44.51 3.46
C ARG A 39 -13.15 45.76 2.73
N ALA A 40 -12.39 46.30 1.77
CA ALA A 40 -12.68 47.54 1.06
C ALA A 40 -13.78 47.43 -0.02
N SER A 41 -14.06 46.23 -0.54
CA SER A 41 -15.08 46.02 -1.57
C SER A 41 -16.50 46.22 -0.99
N GLY A 42 -17.25 47.20 -1.50
CA GLY A 42 -18.47 47.71 -0.86
C GLY A 42 -19.76 46.88 -0.99
N GLY A 43 -19.74 45.64 -1.50
CA GLY A 43 -20.98 44.90 -1.81
C GLY A 43 -20.94 43.40 -1.52
N TRP A 44 -22.02 42.89 -0.91
CA TRP A 44 -22.23 41.45 -0.65
C TRP A 44 -22.35 40.59 -1.91
N ILE A 45 -22.67 41.19 -3.05
CA ILE A 45 -22.78 40.52 -4.36
C ILE A 45 -21.44 39.91 -4.80
N VAL A 46 -20.31 40.54 -4.46
CA VAL A 46 -18.96 40.01 -4.75
C VAL A 46 -18.40 39.26 -3.55
N LYS A 47 -18.60 39.79 -2.33
CA LYS A 47 -18.09 39.19 -1.08
C LYS A 47 -18.68 37.82 -0.79
N GLY A 48 -19.98 37.63 -1.01
CA GLY A 48 -20.69 36.38 -0.72
C GLY A 48 -20.12 35.20 -1.52
N PRO A 49 -20.10 35.26 -2.86
CA PRO A 49 -19.53 34.20 -3.69
C PRO A 49 -18.05 33.93 -3.39
N VAL A 50 -17.24 34.99 -3.22
CA VAL A 50 -15.81 34.84 -2.90
C VAL A 50 -15.60 34.17 -1.54
N ALA A 51 -16.35 34.57 -0.51
CA ALA A 51 -16.29 33.95 0.80
C ALA A 51 -16.72 32.47 0.76
N ALA A 52 -17.77 32.16 -0.01
CA ALA A 52 -18.23 30.79 -0.19
C ALA A 52 -17.16 29.91 -0.88
N ILE A 53 -16.50 30.42 -1.91
CA ILE A 53 -15.39 29.73 -2.59
C ILE A 53 -14.23 29.50 -1.61
N VAL A 54 -13.82 30.51 -0.84
CA VAL A 54 -12.74 30.36 0.15
C VAL A 54 -13.12 29.31 1.21
N LEU A 55 -14.33 29.36 1.75
CA LEU A 55 -14.81 28.37 2.72
C LEU A 55 -14.84 26.95 2.13
N LEU A 56 -15.25 26.81 0.87
CA LEU A 56 -15.20 25.54 0.15
C LEU A 56 -13.78 25.01 0.07
N PHE A 57 -12.81 25.83 -0.36
CA PHE A 57 -11.40 25.42 -0.41
C PHE A 57 -10.85 25.06 0.96
N VAL A 58 -11.13 25.85 2.00
CA VAL A 58 -10.72 25.53 3.37
C VAL A 58 -11.30 24.18 3.82
N GLY A 59 -12.58 23.92 3.54
CA GLY A 59 -13.22 22.64 3.83
C GLY A 59 -12.58 21.47 3.06
N LEU A 60 -12.33 21.64 1.76
CA LEU A 60 -11.70 20.61 0.93
C LEU A 60 -10.27 20.29 1.38
N TYR A 61 -9.44 21.29 1.66
CA TYR A 61 -8.09 21.08 2.18
C TYR A 61 -8.10 20.51 3.60
N GLY A 62 -9.03 20.94 4.45
CA GLY A 62 -9.23 20.36 5.78
C GLY A 62 -9.57 18.88 5.71
N TYR A 63 -10.48 18.50 4.81
CA TYR A 63 -10.81 17.10 4.54
C TYR A 63 -9.60 16.33 4.00
N PHE A 64 -8.86 16.88 3.04
CA PHE A 64 -7.66 16.25 2.47
C PHE A 64 -6.55 16.00 3.51
N VAL A 65 -6.28 16.98 4.37
CA VAL A 65 -5.33 16.80 5.48
C VAL A 65 -5.85 15.74 6.44
N TYR A 66 -7.14 15.77 6.78
CA TYR A 66 -7.71 14.74 7.66
C TYR A 66 -7.60 13.34 7.06
N THR A 67 -7.95 13.14 5.78
CA THR A 67 -7.95 11.81 5.14
C THR A 67 -6.56 11.24 4.93
N THR A 68 -5.55 12.09 4.74
CA THR A 68 -4.15 11.68 4.60
C THR A 68 -3.51 11.32 5.95
N GLN A 69 -3.93 11.98 7.04
CA GLN A 69 -3.38 11.77 8.38
C GLN A 69 -4.15 10.73 9.22
N ALA A 70 -5.46 10.56 9.02
CA ALA A 70 -6.26 9.59 9.77
C ALA A 70 -6.21 8.21 9.09
N TRP A 71 -5.71 7.20 9.80
CA TRP A 71 -5.66 5.80 9.34
C TRP A 71 -6.77 5.02 10.03
N THR A 72 -7.76 4.57 9.26
CA THR A 72 -8.88 3.77 9.79
C THR A 72 -8.51 2.29 9.70
N ASN A 73 -8.79 1.52 10.76
CA ASN A 73 -8.65 0.06 10.83
C ASN A 73 -7.25 -0.50 10.51
N PHE A 74 -6.22 0.34 10.54
CA PHE A 74 -4.84 -0.08 10.34
C PHE A 74 -4.37 -0.96 11.51
N ASP A 75 -3.98 -2.19 11.18
CA ASP A 75 -3.58 -3.20 12.17
C ASP A 75 -2.49 -4.10 11.58
N PRO A 76 -1.24 -4.00 12.04
CA PRO A 76 -0.16 -4.88 11.61
C PRO A 76 -0.41 -6.38 11.89
N ASP A 77 -1.33 -6.71 12.79
CA ASP A 77 -1.72 -8.07 13.19
C ASP A 77 -3.05 -8.51 12.55
N TYR A 78 -3.55 -7.81 11.52
CA TYR A 78 -4.85 -8.07 10.89
C TYR A 78 -5.04 -9.52 10.42
N VAL A 79 -3.95 -10.21 10.07
CA VAL A 79 -3.95 -11.63 9.68
C VAL A 79 -4.60 -12.53 10.74
N ASN A 80 -4.50 -12.18 12.02
CA ASN A 80 -5.08 -12.97 13.11
C ASN A 80 -6.62 -13.01 13.04
N ARG A 81 -7.26 -12.05 12.37
CA ARG A 81 -8.73 -11.99 12.22
C ARG A 81 -9.28 -13.12 11.34
N TYR A 82 -8.46 -13.68 10.44
CA TYR A 82 -8.87 -14.76 9.55
C TYR A 82 -8.84 -16.15 10.18
N ASN A 83 -8.13 -16.29 11.31
CA ASN A 83 -8.01 -17.55 12.05
C ASN A 83 -7.65 -18.77 11.18
N PHE A 84 -6.65 -18.61 10.30
CA PHE A 84 -6.25 -19.63 9.33
C PHE A 84 -5.87 -20.99 9.93
N GLY A 85 -5.48 -21.04 11.21
CA GLY A 85 -5.15 -22.28 11.90
C GLY A 85 -6.35 -23.23 12.14
N GLU A 86 -7.58 -22.73 12.04
CA GLU A 86 -8.78 -23.57 12.16
C GLU A 86 -9.16 -24.30 10.86
N ARG A 87 -8.59 -23.85 9.73
CA ARG A 87 -8.88 -24.42 8.42
C ARG A 87 -8.17 -25.77 8.26
N LYS A 88 -8.91 -26.79 7.80
CA LYS A 88 -8.43 -28.18 7.67
C LYS A 88 -8.48 -28.75 6.26
N THR A 89 -8.85 -27.91 5.30
CA THR A 89 -9.03 -28.27 3.89
C THR A 89 -8.30 -27.24 3.05
N ASP A 90 -7.53 -27.69 2.06
CA ASP A 90 -6.89 -26.82 1.08
C ASP A 90 -7.95 -26.18 0.17
N ALA A 91 -7.62 -25.05 -0.45
CA ALA A 91 -8.57 -24.31 -1.30
C ALA A 91 -9.06 -25.15 -2.49
N GLY A 92 -10.35 -25.03 -2.81
CA GLY A 92 -10.97 -25.71 -3.94
C GLY A 92 -11.22 -27.21 -3.75
N LEU A 93 -10.81 -27.79 -2.61
CA LEU A 93 -11.14 -29.17 -2.26
C LEU A 93 -12.49 -29.25 -1.53
N PRO A 94 -13.22 -30.36 -1.65
CA PRO A 94 -14.47 -30.56 -0.92
C PRO A 94 -14.21 -30.51 0.60
N VAL A 95 -15.01 -29.72 1.31
CA VAL A 95 -14.89 -29.56 2.76
C VAL A 95 -15.10 -30.91 3.43
N LYS A 96 -14.12 -31.34 4.22
CA LYS A 96 -14.20 -32.60 4.97
C LYS A 96 -15.29 -32.48 6.05
N LEU A 97 -16.35 -33.28 5.92
CA LEU A 97 -17.40 -33.37 6.92
C LEU A 97 -16.88 -34.05 8.19
N ALA A 98 -17.35 -33.61 9.36
CA ALA A 98 -17.08 -34.29 10.61
C ALA A 98 -17.60 -35.73 10.56
N PRO A 99 -16.94 -36.70 11.24
CA PRO A 99 -17.40 -38.08 11.28
C PRO A 99 -18.85 -38.15 11.80
N GLY A 100 -19.77 -38.67 10.99
CA GLY A 100 -21.19 -38.80 11.33
C GLY A 100 -22.11 -37.65 10.90
N ALA A 101 -21.60 -36.60 10.24
CA ALA A 101 -22.43 -35.57 9.63
C ALA A 101 -23.02 -36.05 8.29
N ALA A 102 -24.31 -35.77 8.05
CA ALA A 102 -24.95 -36.05 6.77
C ALA A 102 -24.27 -35.24 5.65
N ALA A 103 -24.04 -35.88 4.51
CA ALA A 103 -23.53 -35.18 3.34
C ALA A 103 -24.50 -34.05 2.94
N PRO A 104 -24.04 -32.80 2.79
CA PRO A 104 -24.88 -31.71 2.34
C PRO A 104 -25.43 -32.04 0.94
N ALA A 105 -26.65 -31.57 0.65
CA ALA A 105 -27.31 -31.81 -0.64
C ALA A 105 -26.52 -31.24 -1.84
N THR A 106 -25.62 -30.29 -1.58
CA THR A 106 -24.66 -29.72 -2.53
C THR A 106 -23.24 -29.89 -1.98
N ALA A 107 -22.31 -30.35 -2.82
CA ALA A 107 -20.89 -30.39 -2.45
C ALA A 107 -20.41 -28.96 -2.20
N ASN A 108 -19.88 -28.71 -1.00
CA ASN A 108 -19.27 -27.44 -0.66
C ASN A 108 -17.75 -27.61 -0.73
N CYS A 109 -17.10 -26.80 -1.55
CA CYS A 109 -15.64 -26.73 -1.62
C CYS A 109 -15.14 -25.60 -0.73
N GLU A 110 -13.89 -25.71 -0.31
CA GLU A 110 -13.25 -24.69 0.52
C GLU A 110 -12.92 -23.44 -0.32
N ARG A 111 -13.24 -22.25 0.20
CA ARG A 111 -12.93 -20.95 -0.43
C ARG A 111 -11.42 -20.68 -0.49
N SER A 112 -10.92 -19.79 -1.34
CA SER A 112 -9.50 -19.40 -1.30
C SER A 112 -9.27 -18.28 -0.28
N ALA A 113 -8.40 -18.53 0.70
CA ALA A 113 -7.96 -17.54 1.66
C ALA A 113 -7.18 -16.40 0.96
N ILE A 114 -6.40 -16.71 -0.08
CA ILE A 114 -5.64 -15.69 -0.84
C ILE A 114 -6.61 -14.68 -1.45
N VAL A 115 -7.72 -15.16 -2.01
CA VAL A 115 -8.76 -14.33 -2.62
C VAL A 115 -9.48 -13.51 -1.56
N ASP A 116 -9.81 -14.08 -0.39
CA ASP A 116 -10.41 -13.34 0.72
C ASP A 116 -9.52 -12.18 1.17
N VAL A 117 -8.24 -12.47 1.47
CA VAL A 117 -7.27 -11.44 1.89
C VAL A 117 -7.05 -10.40 0.81
N ALA A 118 -6.92 -10.79 -0.46
CA ALA A 118 -6.77 -9.85 -1.55
C ALA A 118 -7.99 -8.92 -1.67
N SER A 119 -9.21 -9.46 -1.48
CA SER A 119 -10.44 -8.67 -1.52
C SER A 119 -10.56 -7.70 -0.34
N ASP A 120 -10.13 -8.11 0.86
CA ASP A 120 -10.14 -7.28 2.06
C ASP A 120 -9.04 -6.22 2.06
N LEU A 121 -7.89 -6.50 1.47
CA LEU A 121 -6.84 -5.48 1.26
C LEU A 121 -7.31 -4.39 0.30
N ILE A 122 -8.13 -4.73 -0.70
CA ILE A 122 -8.77 -3.74 -1.58
C ILE A 122 -9.80 -2.92 -0.81
N ASP A 123 -10.64 -3.59 0.00
CA ASP A 123 -11.61 -2.92 0.87
C ASP A 123 -10.96 -1.92 1.82
N PHE A 124 -9.92 -2.36 2.53
CA PHE A 124 -9.13 -1.54 3.42
C PHE A 124 -8.54 -0.30 2.73
N ASN A 125 -8.05 -0.46 1.48
CA ASN A 125 -7.42 0.62 0.73
C ASN A 125 -8.39 1.63 0.10
N VAL A 126 -9.63 1.22 -0.22
CA VAL A 126 -10.53 1.99 -1.09
C VAL A 126 -11.87 2.34 -0.43
N ASP A 127 -12.36 1.47 0.45
CA ASP A 127 -13.66 1.61 1.12
C ASP A 127 -13.47 2.09 2.56
N GLU A 128 -12.57 1.49 3.33
CA GLU A 128 -12.28 1.93 4.71
C GLU A 128 -11.39 3.18 4.74
N ASN A 129 -10.48 3.30 3.78
CA ASN A 129 -9.62 4.46 3.59
C ASN A 129 -9.84 5.04 2.19
N ALA A 130 -10.00 6.36 2.11
CA ALA A 130 -10.14 7.00 0.82
C ALA A 130 -8.83 6.89 0.00
N TRP A 131 -8.94 6.53 -1.28
CA TRP A 131 -7.80 6.37 -2.18
C TRP A 131 -7.18 7.71 -2.57
N ILE A 132 -6.04 8.05 -1.96
CA ILE A 132 -5.46 9.40 -2.00
C ILE A 132 -4.93 9.76 -3.40
N SER A 133 -4.27 8.83 -4.09
CA SER A 133 -3.64 9.06 -5.40
C SER A 133 -4.61 9.53 -6.49
N SER A 134 -5.91 9.25 -6.34
CA SER A 134 -6.94 9.72 -7.27
C SER A 134 -7.53 11.08 -6.91
N MET A 135 -7.34 11.58 -5.69
CA MET A 135 -8.00 12.81 -5.21
C MET A 135 -7.53 14.03 -6.01
N LEU A 136 -8.47 14.92 -6.34
CA LEU A 136 -8.17 16.14 -7.10
C LEU A 136 -7.12 17.02 -6.41
N LEU A 137 -7.18 17.17 -5.09
CA LEU A 137 -6.21 17.97 -4.34
C LEU A 137 -4.81 17.33 -4.31
N TYR A 138 -4.73 16.00 -4.31
CA TYR A 138 -3.47 15.29 -4.47
C TYR A 138 -2.87 15.50 -5.86
N LYS A 139 -3.72 15.63 -6.88
CA LYS A 139 -3.27 15.88 -8.26
C LYS A 139 -2.89 17.32 -8.53
N ALA A 140 -3.52 18.25 -7.82
CA ALA A 140 -3.21 19.68 -7.96
C ALA A 140 -1.81 20.02 -7.43
N GLY A 141 -1.26 19.18 -6.55
CA GLY A 141 0.04 19.42 -5.93
C GLY A 141 0.03 20.59 -4.95
N PHE A 142 1.20 20.86 -4.37
CA PHE A 142 1.49 22.02 -3.55
C PHE A 142 2.18 23.10 -4.39
N PHE A 143 1.42 24.11 -4.86
CA PHE A 143 1.96 25.23 -5.65
C PHE A 143 2.80 24.80 -6.89
N GLY A 144 2.32 23.80 -7.63
CA GLY A 144 3.00 23.28 -8.83
C GLY A 144 4.08 22.22 -8.54
N MET A 145 4.23 21.78 -7.28
CA MET A 145 5.02 20.62 -6.89
C MET A 145 4.09 19.45 -6.56
N ASP A 146 4.37 18.26 -7.07
CA ASP A 146 3.61 17.06 -6.71
C ASP A 146 3.80 16.71 -5.23
N TRP A 147 2.74 16.20 -4.57
CA TRP A 147 2.82 15.82 -3.16
C TRP A 147 3.82 14.68 -2.90
N ASP A 148 4.08 13.80 -3.89
CA ASP A 148 5.16 12.79 -3.91
C ASP A 148 6.59 13.39 -3.77
N HIS A 149 6.72 14.72 -3.75
CA HIS A 149 8.00 15.41 -3.55
C HIS A 149 8.00 16.27 -2.29
N THR A 150 6.89 16.30 -1.55
CA THR A 150 6.74 17.08 -0.32
C THR A 150 7.03 16.22 0.91
N PRO A 151 7.45 16.79 2.05
CA PRO A 151 7.69 16.03 3.27
C PRO A 151 6.41 15.64 4.03
N PHE A 152 5.22 15.87 3.46
CA PHE A 152 3.96 15.74 4.17
C PHE A 152 2.81 15.35 3.24
N LEU A 153 1.87 14.56 3.77
CA LEU A 153 0.58 14.16 3.15
C LEU A 153 0.66 13.09 2.03
N ASP A 154 1.84 12.54 1.75
CA ASP A 154 2.14 11.52 0.72
C ASP A 154 2.29 10.10 1.28
N ASN A 155 2.77 9.94 2.52
CA ASN A 155 3.02 8.65 3.18
C ASN A 155 1.88 7.63 3.05
N LYS A 156 0.64 8.05 3.32
CA LYS A 156 -0.53 7.16 3.22
C LYS A 156 -0.81 6.75 1.77
N ALA A 157 -0.58 7.63 0.80
CA ALA A 157 -0.70 7.31 -0.62
C ALA A 157 0.37 6.29 -1.05
N SER A 158 1.62 6.50 -0.64
CA SER A 158 2.73 5.58 -0.90
C SER A 158 2.50 4.20 -0.28
N PHE A 159 1.97 4.14 0.94
CA PHE A 159 1.52 2.89 1.57
C PHE A 159 0.40 2.20 0.77
N GLN A 160 -0.65 2.93 0.39
CA GLN A 160 -1.76 2.39 -0.42
C GLN A 160 -1.26 1.81 -1.76
N ARG A 161 -0.33 2.51 -2.43
CA ARG A 161 0.32 2.04 -3.67
C ARG A 161 1.12 0.75 -3.44
N GLY A 162 1.83 0.65 -2.32
CA GLY A 162 2.56 -0.57 -1.94
C GLY A 162 1.64 -1.78 -1.74
N VAL A 163 0.56 -1.62 -0.98
CA VAL A 163 -0.44 -2.70 -0.79
C VAL A 163 -1.09 -3.06 -2.13
N ASN A 164 -1.45 -2.06 -2.94
CA ASN A 164 -2.03 -2.28 -4.27
C ASN A 164 -1.10 -3.04 -5.21
N GLN A 165 0.22 -2.79 -5.15
CA GLN A 165 1.21 -3.54 -5.91
C GLN A 165 1.21 -5.03 -5.54
N ALA A 166 1.16 -5.36 -4.24
CA ALA A 166 1.09 -6.75 -3.79
C ALA A 166 -0.20 -7.44 -4.26
N VAL A 167 -1.35 -6.76 -4.18
CA VAL A 167 -2.63 -7.29 -4.68
C VAL A 167 -2.62 -7.44 -6.20
N ARG A 168 -2.12 -6.46 -6.95
CA ARG A 168 -1.96 -6.53 -8.41
C ARG A 168 -1.22 -7.78 -8.84
N ARG A 169 -0.03 -8.00 -8.27
CA ARG A 169 0.77 -9.21 -8.53
C ARG A 169 0.00 -10.48 -8.18
N THR A 170 -0.67 -10.49 -7.04
CA THR A 170 -1.48 -11.63 -6.60
C THR A 170 -2.63 -11.94 -7.57
N THR A 171 -3.34 -10.93 -8.07
CA THR A 171 -4.42 -11.14 -9.06
C THR A 171 -3.92 -11.64 -10.42
N VAL A 172 -2.70 -11.28 -10.81
CA VAL A 172 -2.05 -11.86 -12.00
C VAL A 172 -1.83 -13.35 -11.80
N GLU A 173 -1.31 -13.76 -10.65
CA GLU A 173 -1.08 -15.18 -10.34
C GLU A 173 -2.37 -15.97 -10.20
N LEU A 174 -3.40 -15.38 -9.58
CA LEU A 174 -4.70 -16.01 -9.48
C LEU A 174 -5.25 -16.38 -10.87
N VAL A 175 -5.04 -15.54 -11.89
CA VAL A 175 -5.49 -15.85 -13.25
C VAL A 175 -4.57 -16.87 -13.94
N ASP A 176 -3.26 -16.67 -13.84
CA ASP A 176 -2.31 -17.37 -14.68
C ASP A 176 -2.03 -18.80 -14.19
N SER A 177 -1.94 -19.00 -12.87
CA SER A 177 -1.45 -20.23 -12.24
C SER A 177 -2.43 -20.86 -11.23
N LEU A 178 -3.16 -20.06 -10.44
CA LEU A 178 -3.93 -20.62 -9.30
C LEU A 178 -5.41 -20.90 -9.60
N GLY A 179 -6.06 -20.11 -10.46
CA GLY A 179 -7.50 -20.20 -10.73
C GLY A 179 -7.89 -21.17 -11.84
N ARG A 180 -6.94 -21.97 -12.33
CA ARG A 180 -7.13 -22.91 -13.43
C ARG A 180 -6.07 -24.00 -13.41
N VAL A 181 -6.45 -25.21 -13.81
CA VAL A 181 -5.50 -26.26 -14.20
C VAL A 181 -4.92 -25.90 -15.56
N ARG A 182 -3.59 -25.73 -15.62
CA ARG A 182 -2.90 -25.35 -16.87
C ARG A 182 -3.15 -26.36 -17.98
N GLY A 183 -3.56 -25.86 -19.15
CA GLY A 183 -3.70 -26.65 -20.38
C GLY A 183 -5.02 -27.41 -20.54
N THR A 184 -5.84 -27.53 -19.49
CA THR A 184 -7.10 -28.30 -19.55
C THR A 184 -8.34 -27.50 -19.15
N SER A 185 -8.18 -26.37 -18.46
CA SER A 185 -9.29 -25.51 -18.03
C SER A 185 -9.18 -24.10 -18.60
N GLY A 186 -10.34 -23.52 -18.91
CA GLY A 186 -10.47 -22.14 -19.37
C GLY A 186 -10.12 -21.12 -18.28
N ILE A 187 -9.84 -19.88 -18.69
CA ILE A 187 -9.61 -18.78 -17.76
C ILE A 187 -10.94 -18.43 -17.07
N ASN A 188 -10.93 -18.29 -15.75
CA ASN A 188 -12.10 -17.79 -15.02
C ASN A 188 -12.33 -16.30 -15.34
N GLU A 189 -13.53 -15.96 -15.83
CA GLU A 189 -13.86 -14.61 -16.27
C GLU A 189 -13.80 -13.59 -15.13
N ASN A 190 -14.22 -13.96 -13.91
CA ASN A 190 -14.19 -13.07 -12.76
C ASN A 190 -12.74 -12.74 -12.36
N LEU A 191 -11.85 -13.73 -12.30
CA LEU A 191 -10.43 -13.47 -12.04
C LEU A 191 -9.79 -12.62 -13.13
N GLN A 192 -10.14 -12.84 -14.41
CA GLN A 192 -9.63 -12.03 -15.52
C GLN A 192 -10.09 -10.57 -15.41
N LYS A 193 -11.36 -10.32 -15.06
CA LYS A 193 -11.90 -8.97 -14.79
C LYS A 193 -11.20 -8.34 -13.59
N ALA A 194 -11.04 -9.07 -12.49
CA ALA A 194 -10.33 -8.61 -11.31
C ALA A 194 -8.90 -8.17 -11.64
N ARG A 195 -8.13 -9.01 -12.34
CA ARG A 195 -6.78 -8.67 -12.82
C ARG A 195 -6.77 -7.41 -13.67
N SER A 196 -7.67 -7.31 -14.65
CA SER A 196 -7.76 -6.13 -15.53
C SER A 196 -8.05 -4.86 -14.73
N ASN A 197 -9.00 -4.92 -13.79
CA ASN A 197 -9.42 -3.80 -12.96
C ASN A 197 -8.32 -3.36 -11.97
N MET A 198 -7.55 -4.32 -11.41
CA MET A 198 -6.42 -4.01 -10.54
C MET A 198 -5.27 -3.32 -11.27
N GLN A 199 -5.04 -3.68 -12.54
CA GLN A 199 -4.00 -3.06 -13.38
C GLN A 199 -4.35 -1.65 -13.87
N PHE A 200 -5.54 -1.16 -13.55
CA PHE A 200 -5.97 0.19 -13.91
C PHE A 200 -5.13 1.27 -13.21
N ASP A 201 -5.00 2.42 -13.88
CA ASP A 201 -4.21 3.56 -13.43
C ASP A 201 -4.57 4.01 -12.01
N GLU A 202 -3.57 4.33 -11.20
CA GLU A 202 -3.74 4.69 -9.78
C GLU A 202 -4.28 6.10 -9.60
N GLY A 203 -4.10 6.95 -10.62
CA GLY A 203 -4.44 8.35 -10.63
C GLY A 203 -5.62 8.69 -11.54
N ALA A 204 -6.49 7.76 -11.92
CA ALA A 204 -7.64 8.16 -12.72
C ALA A 204 -8.69 8.85 -11.85
N TRP A 205 -9.08 10.06 -12.26
CA TRP A 205 -10.17 10.83 -11.66
C TRP A 205 -11.35 10.93 -12.64
N TYR A 206 -12.48 11.49 -12.21
CA TYR A 206 -13.68 11.70 -13.03
C TYR A 206 -13.42 12.43 -14.37
N PHE A 207 -12.30 13.14 -14.49
CA PHE A 207 -11.91 13.84 -15.71
C PHE A 207 -10.40 13.70 -15.95
N GLY A 208 -10.00 13.45 -17.20
CA GLY A 208 -8.60 13.40 -17.62
C GLY A 208 -8.33 14.30 -18.82
N LEU A 209 -7.05 14.66 -19.01
CA LEU A 209 -6.60 15.45 -20.16
C LEU A 209 -6.11 14.58 -21.33
N ASP A 210 -5.71 13.33 -21.06
CA ASP A 210 -5.27 12.39 -22.08
C ASP A 210 -5.75 10.94 -21.78
N PRO A 211 -6.66 10.37 -22.59
CA PRO A 211 -7.53 11.07 -23.53
C PRO A 211 -8.41 12.09 -22.80
N PHE A 212 -8.68 13.22 -23.45
CA PHE A 212 -9.51 14.29 -22.89
C PHE A 212 -10.97 13.83 -22.76
N GLY A 213 -11.51 13.90 -21.55
CA GLY A 213 -12.93 13.59 -21.32
C GLY A 213 -13.24 12.99 -19.96
N PRO A 214 -14.53 12.64 -19.74
CA PRO A 214 -14.97 11.96 -18.53
C PRO A 214 -14.36 10.56 -18.45
N LYS A 215 -13.85 10.21 -17.27
CA LYS A 215 -13.28 8.89 -16.98
C LYS A 215 -13.93 8.31 -15.72
N THR A 216 -13.95 6.99 -15.63
CA THR A 216 -14.34 6.32 -14.38
C THR A 216 -13.18 6.43 -13.39
N PRO A 217 -13.40 6.90 -12.15
CA PRO A 217 -12.33 7.09 -11.18
C PRO A 217 -11.77 5.74 -10.70
N THR A 218 -10.47 5.71 -10.36
CA THR A 218 -9.74 4.51 -9.92
C THR A 218 -10.47 3.70 -8.83
N PRO A 219 -11.00 4.31 -7.75
CA PRO A 219 -11.73 3.58 -6.71
C PRO A 219 -12.87 2.69 -7.23
N SER A 220 -13.56 3.11 -8.30
CA SER A 220 -14.66 2.33 -8.86
C SER A 220 -14.19 1.05 -9.52
N PHE A 221 -13.02 1.07 -10.18
CA PHE A 221 -12.41 -0.14 -10.76
C PHE A 221 -11.93 -1.09 -9.67
N TYR A 222 -11.26 -0.59 -8.64
CA TYR A 222 -10.78 -1.43 -7.54
C TYR A 222 -11.96 -2.06 -6.76
N ARG A 223 -13.04 -1.32 -6.50
CA ARG A 223 -14.28 -1.90 -5.97
C ARG A 223 -14.87 -2.98 -6.87
N SER A 224 -14.75 -2.83 -8.19
CA SER A 224 -15.17 -3.89 -9.12
C SER A 224 -14.28 -5.11 -9.00
N ALA A 225 -12.96 -4.93 -8.93
CA ALA A 225 -12.02 -6.03 -8.73
C ALA A 225 -12.33 -6.82 -7.44
N LYS A 226 -12.61 -6.13 -6.33
CA LYS A 226 -13.06 -6.76 -5.08
C LYS A 226 -14.30 -7.63 -5.28
N ARG A 227 -15.34 -7.11 -5.94
CA ARG A 227 -16.57 -7.88 -6.23
C ARG A 227 -16.28 -9.10 -7.11
N ASP A 228 -15.43 -8.95 -8.12
CA ASP A 228 -15.07 -10.04 -9.03
C ASP A 228 -14.27 -11.14 -8.28
N LEU A 229 -13.36 -10.77 -7.38
CA LEU A 229 -12.65 -11.71 -6.50
C LEU A 229 -13.62 -12.47 -5.58
N GLN A 230 -14.56 -11.76 -4.94
CA GLN A 230 -15.58 -12.37 -4.09
C GLN A 230 -16.47 -13.33 -4.88
N ALA A 231 -16.88 -12.95 -6.09
CA ALA A 231 -17.66 -13.80 -6.99
C ALA A 231 -16.90 -15.07 -7.40
N PHE A 232 -15.58 -15.00 -7.59
CA PHE A 232 -14.76 -16.21 -7.79
C PHE A 232 -14.80 -17.13 -6.58
N ASN A 233 -14.65 -16.60 -5.36
CA ASN A 233 -14.74 -17.39 -4.13
C ASN A 233 -16.14 -18.01 -3.93
N GLU A 234 -17.22 -17.31 -4.31
CA GLU A 234 -18.58 -17.86 -4.30
C GLU A 234 -18.72 -19.04 -5.27
N SER A 235 -18.17 -18.94 -6.49
CA SER A 235 -18.12 -20.06 -7.43
C SER A 235 -17.23 -21.20 -6.96
N LEU A 236 -16.14 -20.89 -6.26
CA LEU A 236 -15.25 -21.88 -5.69
C LEU A 236 -15.95 -22.69 -4.60
N VAL A 237 -16.71 -22.03 -3.70
CA VAL A 237 -17.49 -22.72 -2.66
C VAL A 237 -18.53 -23.68 -3.25
N LYS A 238 -19.12 -23.33 -4.40
CA LYS A 238 -20.06 -24.20 -5.13
C LYS A 238 -19.38 -25.32 -5.92
N CYS A 239 -18.05 -25.44 -5.85
CA CYS A 239 -17.25 -26.36 -6.67
C CYS A 239 -17.42 -26.15 -8.20
N GLU A 240 -17.84 -24.96 -8.63
CA GLU A 240 -18.00 -24.60 -10.06
C GLU A 240 -16.69 -24.05 -10.64
N ALA A 241 -15.87 -23.43 -9.80
CA ALA A 241 -14.52 -22.97 -10.13
C ALA A 241 -13.47 -23.92 -9.55
N THR A 242 -12.27 -23.89 -10.14
CA THR A 242 -11.14 -24.72 -9.70
C THR A 242 -10.04 -23.85 -9.12
N PHE A 243 -9.44 -24.30 -8.02
CA PHE A 243 -8.19 -23.75 -7.50
C PHE A 243 -7.10 -24.83 -7.62
N ASP A 244 -6.01 -24.51 -8.32
CA ASP A 244 -4.92 -25.43 -8.61
C ASP A 244 -3.82 -25.36 -7.54
N GLY A 245 -4.07 -26.03 -6.42
CA GLY A 245 -3.21 -26.10 -5.23
C GLY A 245 -1.93 -26.95 -5.38
N ARG A 246 -1.42 -27.18 -6.60
CA ARG A 246 -0.22 -28.00 -6.83
C ARG A 246 1.07 -27.29 -6.40
N SER A 247 2.10 -28.10 -6.08
CA SER A 247 3.39 -27.57 -5.60
C SER A 247 4.14 -26.73 -6.63
N ASP A 248 4.02 -27.02 -7.92
CA ASP A 248 4.64 -26.23 -9.00
C ASP A 248 4.02 -24.83 -9.12
N ASN A 249 2.71 -24.70 -8.92
CA ASN A 249 2.06 -23.40 -8.85
C ASN A 249 2.49 -22.62 -7.60
N LEU A 250 2.66 -23.29 -6.45
CA LEU A 250 3.19 -22.65 -5.25
C LEU A 250 4.63 -22.14 -5.44
N ILE A 251 5.49 -22.90 -6.13
CA ILE A 251 6.84 -22.46 -6.52
C ILE A 251 6.77 -21.16 -7.32
N GLU A 252 5.93 -21.12 -8.36
CA GLU A 252 5.82 -19.93 -9.22
C GLU A 252 5.28 -18.73 -8.44
N PHE A 253 4.30 -18.95 -7.57
CA PHE A 253 3.72 -17.90 -6.73
C PHE A 253 4.79 -17.29 -5.81
N ILE A 254 5.54 -18.13 -5.09
CA ILE A 254 6.61 -17.69 -4.19
C ILE A 254 7.73 -16.97 -4.97
N ASP A 255 8.11 -17.49 -6.14
CA ASP A 255 9.16 -16.88 -6.96
C ASP A 255 8.78 -15.48 -7.43
N ARG A 256 7.53 -15.29 -7.87
CA ARG A 256 7.06 -13.96 -8.30
C ARG A 256 6.96 -12.96 -7.15
N ILE A 257 6.56 -13.40 -5.95
CA ILE A 257 6.62 -12.56 -4.74
C ILE A 257 8.08 -12.19 -4.42
N SER A 258 8.98 -13.17 -4.44
CA SER A 258 10.42 -12.96 -4.19
C SER A 258 11.04 -11.95 -5.17
N ASN A 259 10.64 -12.01 -6.44
CA ASN A 259 11.09 -11.08 -7.47
C ASN A 259 10.54 -9.65 -7.26
N ASP A 260 9.26 -9.49 -6.90
CA ASP A 260 8.66 -8.18 -6.65
C ASP A 260 9.27 -7.50 -5.41
N ILE A 261 9.48 -8.27 -4.33
CA ILE A 261 10.19 -7.81 -3.12
C ILE A 261 11.66 -7.47 -3.42
N GLY A 262 12.31 -8.24 -4.30
CA GLY A 262 13.68 -7.98 -4.75
C GLY A 262 13.83 -6.63 -5.46
N ASN A 263 12.86 -6.25 -6.30
CA ASN A 263 12.86 -4.94 -6.96
C ASN A 263 12.72 -3.79 -5.93
N THR A 264 11.83 -3.94 -4.95
CA THR A 264 11.67 -2.97 -3.86
C THR A 264 12.94 -2.86 -3.01
N SER A 265 13.64 -3.98 -2.77
CA SER A 265 14.94 -3.97 -2.08
C SER A 265 15.98 -3.14 -2.83
N ALA A 266 16.06 -3.31 -4.16
CA ALA A 266 17.02 -2.57 -4.98
C ALA A 266 16.73 -1.07 -4.96
N MET A 267 15.45 -0.69 -5.06
CA MET A 267 14.98 0.68 -4.97
C MET A 267 15.32 1.35 -3.63
N ILE A 268 15.15 0.63 -2.51
CA ILE A 268 15.53 1.13 -1.18
C ILE A 268 17.05 1.29 -1.08
N ARG A 269 17.81 0.29 -1.54
CA ARG A 269 19.28 0.31 -1.49
C ARG A 269 19.84 1.49 -2.28
N GLU A 270 19.41 1.67 -3.53
CA GLU A 270 19.84 2.78 -4.38
C GLU A 270 19.62 4.13 -3.68
N ARG A 271 18.45 4.34 -3.04
CA ARG A 271 18.18 5.57 -2.31
C ARG A 271 19.04 5.72 -1.05
N SER A 272 19.27 4.64 -0.31
CA SER A 272 20.09 4.63 0.91
C SER A 272 21.57 4.90 0.63
N GLU A 273 22.10 4.38 -0.48
CA GLU A 273 23.51 4.51 -0.85
C GLU A 273 23.80 5.88 -1.50
N ASP A 274 22.94 6.32 -2.43
CA ASP A 274 23.21 7.52 -3.23
C ASP A 274 22.70 8.82 -2.60
N HIS A 275 21.86 8.73 -1.56
CA HIS A 275 21.26 9.90 -0.92
C HIS A 275 21.29 9.77 0.61
N ASN A 276 21.73 10.84 1.28
CA ASN A 276 21.88 10.90 2.73
C ASN A 276 21.28 12.19 3.31
N GLY A 277 20.10 12.59 2.81
CA GLY A 277 19.40 13.82 3.21
C GLY A 277 18.90 13.82 4.66
N GLY A 278 19.10 12.74 5.41
CA GLY A 278 18.73 12.66 6.82
C GLY A 278 17.22 12.73 7.01
N TRP A 279 16.77 13.63 7.89
CA TRP A 279 15.35 13.88 8.17
C TRP A 279 14.63 14.69 7.08
N PHE A 280 15.35 15.22 6.10
CA PHE A 280 14.78 16.08 5.04
C PHE A 280 14.78 15.40 3.67
N ASP A 281 15.05 14.09 3.62
CA ASP A 281 14.91 13.30 2.40
C ASP A 281 13.44 12.89 2.20
N THR A 282 12.65 13.77 1.58
CA THR A 282 11.21 13.57 1.36
C THR A 282 10.91 12.31 0.54
N ARG A 283 11.79 11.96 -0.40
CA ARG A 283 11.64 10.75 -1.22
C ARG A 283 11.95 9.46 -0.45
N ALA A 284 12.78 9.52 0.58
CA ALA A 284 13.09 8.33 1.36
C ALA A 284 11.87 7.86 2.17
N ASP A 285 11.06 8.80 2.66
CA ASP A 285 9.80 8.52 3.36
C ASP A 285 8.82 7.76 2.45
N ASP A 286 8.60 8.26 1.24
CA ASP A 286 7.77 7.61 0.23
C ASP A 286 8.19 6.18 -0.09
N ARG A 287 9.50 5.95 -0.31
CA ARG A 287 10.04 4.63 -0.63
C ARG A 287 9.89 3.67 0.55
N PHE A 288 10.05 4.19 1.78
CA PHE A 288 9.82 3.43 2.99
C PHE A 288 8.35 3.01 3.11
N TRP A 289 7.40 3.94 2.98
CA TRP A 289 5.97 3.62 3.09
C TRP A 289 5.46 2.72 1.97
N PHE A 290 5.97 2.89 0.75
CA PHE A 290 5.70 1.97 -0.35
C PHE A 290 6.14 0.54 -0.01
N ALA A 291 7.37 0.37 0.46
CA ALA A 291 7.88 -0.93 0.86
C ALA A 291 7.13 -1.50 2.06
N TYR A 292 6.81 -0.66 3.06
CA TYR A 292 5.99 -1.04 4.21
C TYR A 292 4.62 -1.56 3.76
N GLY A 293 3.94 -0.85 2.85
CA GLY A 293 2.65 -1.27 2.30
C GLY A 293 2.74 -2.56 1.49
N GLN A 294 3.79 -2.75 0.71
CA GLN A 294 4.02 -3.98 -0.04
C GLN A 294 4.23 -5.18 0.91
N LEU A 295 5.05 -5.03 1.96
CA LEU A 295 5.23 -6.06 2.98
C LEU A 295 3.95 -6.32 3.78
N TYR A 296 3.16 -5.28 4.04
CA TYR A 296 1.85 -5.42 4.69
C TYR A 296 0.93 -6.30 3.86
N GLY A 297 0.81 -6.03 2.56
CA GLY A 297 0.01 -6.86 1.64
C GLY A 297 0.54 -8.29 1.55
N TYR A 298 1.85 -8.47 1.37
CA TYR A 298 2.46 -9.81 1.29
C TYR A 298 2.40 -10.60 2.59
N TYR A 299 2.36 -9.94 3.75
CA TYR A 299 2.13 -10.63 5.03
C TYR A 299 0.80 -11.37 5.04
N GLY A 300 -0.30 -10.70 4.65
CA GLY A 300 -1.59 -11.38 4.54
C GLY A 300 -1.64 -12.41 3.42
N VAL A 301 -1.12 -12.08 2.24
CA VAL A 301 -1.13 -13.01 1.11
C VAL A 301 -0.33 -14.28 1.40
N MET A 302 0.83 -14.17 2.05
CA MET A 302 1.62 -15.34 2.46
C MET A 302 0.95 -16.12 3.60
N ALA A 303 0.31 -15.44 4.55
CA ALA A 303 -0.44 -16.14 5.60
C ALA A 303 -1.60 -16.94 5.01
N ALA A 304 -2.33 -16.34 4.07
CA ALA A 304 -3.43 -16.97 3.35
C ALA A 304 -2.96 -18.12 2.45
N ALA A 305 -1.85 -17.95 1.73
CA ALA A 305 -1.24 -19.03 0.95
C ALA A 305 -0.83 -20.20 1.84
N GLY A 306 -0.43 -19.94 3.08
CA GLY A 306 -0.18 -20.97 4.08
C GLY A 306 -1.38 -21.87 4.33
N ALA A 307 -2.59 -21.28 4.33
CA ALA A 307 -3.84 -22.00 4.54
C ALA A 307 -4.37 -22.67 3.25
N ASP A 308 -4.17 -22.04 2.09
CA ASP A 308 -4.61 -22.57 0.80
C ASP A 308 -3.75 -23.76 0.32
N PHE A 309 -2.48 -23.82 0.76
CA PHE A 309 -1.51 -24.86 0.40
C PHE A 309 -1.00 -25.67 1.60
N ASP A 310 -1.78 -25.78 2.68
CA ASP A 310 -1.38 -26.46 3.92
C ASP A 310 -0.90 -27.89 3.66
N GLY A 311 -1.63 -28.63 2.81
CA GLY A 311 -1.25 -29.98 2.39
C GLY A 311 0.14 -30.06 1.75
N VAL A 312 0.45 -29.13 0.83
CA VAL A 312 1.77 -29.08 0.16
C VAL A 312 2.87 -28.67 1.13
N ILE A 313 2.62 -27.66 1.96
CA ILE A 313 3.57 -27.12 2.95
C ILE A 313 3.95 -28.20 3.96
N THR A 314 2.96 -28.93 4.48
CA THR A 314 3.18 -30.01 5.43
C THR A 314 3.90 -31.18 4.78
N GLN A 315 3.48 -31.61 3.58
CA GLN A 315 4.10 -32.73 2.87
C GLN A 315 5.57 -32.46 2.52
N ARG A 316 5.92 -31.22 2.20
CA ARG A 316 7.28 -30.80 1.80
C ARG A 316 8.13 -30.31 2.98
N GLY A 317 7.61 -30.35 4.21
CA GLY A 317 8.35 -29.96 5.42
C GLY A 317 8.68 -28.46 5.50
N LEU A 318 7.87 -27.60 4.86
CA LEU A 318 8.11 -26.16 4.78
C LEU A 318 7.61 -25.38 5.99
N ALA A 319 6.84 -26.01 6.88
CA ALA A 319 6.20 -25.33 8.00
C ALA A 319 7.16 -24.46 8.85
N PRO A 320 8.39 -24.91 9.21
CA PRO A 320 9.31 -24.08 10.01
C PRO A 320 9.75 -22.82 9.28
N ILE A 321 10.14 -22.94 8.00
CA ILE A 321 10.59 -21.79 7.21
C ILE A 321 9.42 -20.86 6.86
N TRP A 322 8.22 -21.40 6.66
CA TRP A 322 7.00 -20.62 6.43
C TRP A 322 6.67 -19.73 7.63
N ALA A 323 6.66 -20.32 8.82
CA ALA A 323 6.44 -19.60 10.07
C ALA A 323 7.50 -18.51 10.29
N GLU A 324 8.78 -18.79 10.02
CA GLU A 324 9.84 -17.80 10.15
C GLU A 324 9.68 -16.65 9.15
N SER A 325 9.29 -16.92 7.90
CA SER A 325 8.97 -15.86 6.93
C SER A 325 7.83 -14.95 7.38
N LEU A 326 6.73 -15.53 7.88
CA LEU A 326 5.61 -14.74 8.42
C LEU A 326 6.04 -13.89 9.61
N LYS A 327 6.90 -14.42 10.49
CA LYS A 327 7.47 -13.68 11.61
C LYS A 327 8.36 -12.52 11.14
N GLN A 328 9.19 -12.71 10.11
CA GLN A 328 10.02 -11.63 9.55
C GLN A 328 9.17 -10.55 8.88
N LEU A 329 8.13 -10.94 8.11
CA LEU A 329 7.15 -10.02 7.54
C LEU A 329 6.48 -9.19 8.64
N ARG A 330 5.97 -9.85 9.69
CA ARG A 330 5.35 -9.17 10.83
C ARG A 330 6.33 -8.26 11.59
N ALA A 331 7.58 -8.67 11.73
CA ALA A 331 8.62 -7.89 12.39
C ALA A 331 8.97 -6.60 11.63
N ALA A 332 8.99 -6.64 10.29
CA ALA A 332 9.15 -5.45 9.46
C ALA A 332 8.06 -4.41 9.73
N LEU A 333 6.81 -4.88 9.91
CA LEU A 333 5.65 -4.03 10.23
C LEU A 333 5.66 -3.45 11.65
N ARG A 334 6.66 -3.76 12.49
CA ARG A 334 6.86 -3.08 13.79
C ARG A 334 7.63 -1.78 13.65
N ILE A 335 8.30 -1.56 12.52
CA ILE A 335 9.08 -0.35 12.27
C ILE A 335 8.10 0.76 11.88
N GLN A 336 7.65 1.52 12.86
CA GLN A 336 6.72 2.63 12.70
C GLN A 336 7.30 3.92 13.30
N PRO A 337 8.31 4.52 12.66
CA PRO A 337 8.86 5.78 13.13
C PRO A 337 7.86 6.90 12.91
N ALA A 338 7.81 7.87 13.82
CA ALA A 338 6.98 9.07 13.64
C ALA A 338 7.49 9.96 12.48
N ILE A 339 8.81 9.90 12.19
CA ILE A 339 9.45 10.59 11.07
C ILE A 339 10.44 9.60 10.45
N ILE A 340 10.43 9.46 9.14
CA ILE A 340 11.42 8.63 8.44
C ILE A 340 12.71 9.42 8.26
N SER A 341 13.81 8.73 8.53
CA SER A 341 15.16 9.27 8.40
C SER A 341 15.98 8.39 7.48
N ASN A 342 16.66 9.04 6.54
CA ASN A 342 17.66 8.43 5.67
C ASN A 342 19.05 8.98 6.04
N GLY A 343 19.51 8.61 7.22
CA GLY A 343 20.87 8.91 7.68
C GLY A 343 21.92 8.06 6.94
N ARG A 344 23.17 8.50 7.01
CA ARG A 344 24.29 7.66 6.58
C ARG A 344 24.34 6.38 7.42
N GLU A 345 24.77 5.28 6.83
CA GLU A 345 24.88 3.99 7.53
C GLU A 345 25.87 4.03 8.71
N ASP A 346 26.91 4.87 8.61
CA ASP A 346 27.90 5.15 9.66
C ASP A 346 27.54 6.36 10.54
N GLY A 347 26.32 6.90 10.37
CA GLY A 347 25.87 8.11 11.04
C GLY A 347 25.59 7.89 12.53
N TRP A 348 26.15 8.75 13.38
CA TRP A 348 25.82 8.74 14.83
C TRP A 348 24.40 9.27 15.09
N ILE A 349 24.07 10.44 14.51
CA ILE A 349 22.93 11.24 14.97
C ILE A 349 21.60 10.83 14.30
N MET A 350 21.65 10.34 13.06
CA MET A 350 20.46 10.08 12.26
C MET A 350 20.37 8.59 11.94
N PRO A 351 19.30 7.88 12.34
CA PRO A 351 19.11 6.47 12.00
C PRO A 351 18.87 6.30 10.49
N THR A 352 19.22 5.14 9.96
CA THR A 352 18.85 4.73 8.60
C THR A 352 17.68 3.74 8.63
N HIS A 353 16.47 4.28 8.51
CA HIS A 353 15.26 3.45 8.47
C HIS A 353 15.15 2.66 7.16
N LEU A 354 15.69 3.20 6.06
CA LEU A 354 15.72 2.54 4.76
C LEU A 354 16.59 1.29 4.81
N ALA A 355 17.81 1.38 5.34
CA ALA A 355 18.65 0.19 5.48
C ALA A 355 18.03 -0.85 6.41
N THR A 356 17.38 -0.42 7.50
CA THR A 356 16.66 -1.33 8.41
C THR A 356 15.53 -2.06 7.69
N MET A 357 14.72 -1.35 6.91
CA MET A 357 13.65 -1.97 6.11
C MET A 357 14.22 -2.89 5.03
N GLY A 358 15.27 -2.47 4.31
CA GLY A 358 15.97 -3.27 3.31
C GLY A 358 16.50 -4.59 3.88
N PHE A 359 17.00 -4.58 5.12
CA PHE A 359 17.44 -5.79 5.80
C PHE A 359 16.31 -6.82 6.03
N TYR A 360 15.13 -6.39 6.48
CA TYR A 360 13.98 -7.29 6.63
C TYR A 360 13.48 -7.83 5.29
N ILE A 361 13.44 -6.98 4.26
CA ILE A 361 13.09 -7.36 2.88
C ILE A 361 14.03 -8.46 2.38
N LEU A 362 15.34 -8.30 2.58
CA LEU A 362 16.33 -9.30 2.18
C LEU A 362 16.18 -10.62 2.95
N ARG A 363 15.88 -10.58 4.25
CA ARG A 363 15.60 -11.79 5.06
C ARG A 363 14.38 -12.54 4.55
N VAL A 364 13.27 -11.84 4.32
CA VAL A 364 12.05 -12.44 3.77
C VAL A 364 12.36 -13.06 2.41
N ARG A 365 13.01 -12.31 1.51
CA ARG A 365 13.40 -12.80 0.19
C ARG A 365 14.28 -14.05 0.27
N SER A 366 15.26 -14.07 1.17
CA SER A 366 16.13 -15.24 1.39
C SER A 366 15.31 -16.47 1.76
N ASN A 367 14.38 -16.34 2.72
CA ASN A 367 13.53 -17.46 3.12
C ASN A 367 12.61 -17.92 1.97
N LEU A 368 12.07 -17.01 1.17
CA LEU A 368 11.24 -17.37 0.00
C LEU A 368 12.05 -18.15 -1.06
N VAL A 369 13.29 -17.74 -1.31
CA VAL A 369 14.19 -18.46 -2.23
C VAL A 369 14.50 -19.87 -1.70
N GLU A 370 14.78 -19.99 -0.41
CA GLU A 370 15.02 -21.30 0.22
C GLU A 370 13.77 -22.21 0.16
N MET A 371 12.57 -21.69 0.41
CA MET A 371 11.33 -22.45 0.24
C MET A 371 11.16 -22.97 -1.19
N ARG A 372 11.42 -22.11 -2.17
CA ARG A 372 11.34 -22.46 -3.58
C ARG A 372 12.33 -23.58 -3.92
N ASP A 373 13.55 -23.51 -3.41
CA ASP A 373 14.58 -24.52 -3.63
C ASP A 373 14.24 -25.86 -2.94
N ILE A 374 13.58 -25.84 -1.78
CA ILE A 374 13.06 -27.06 -1.13
C ILE A 374 11.91 -27.67 -1.93
N LEU A 375 11.00 -26.85 -2.44
CA LEU A 375 9.86 -27.31 -3.27
C LEU A 375 10.30 -27.92 -4.60
N ALA A 376 11.41 -27.44 -5.17
CA ALA A 376 11.94 -27.90 -6.45
C ALA A 376 12.73 -29.21 -6.37
N ARG A 377 13.14 -29.63 -5.17
CA ARG A 377 13.77 -30.93 -4.89
C ARG A 377 12.71 -32.02 -4.77
#